data_AF-A0A9D2P2W2-F1
#
_entry.id   AF-A0A9D2P2W2-F1
#
_cell.length_a   1.000
_cell.length_b   1.000
_cell.length_c   1.000
_cell.angle_alpha   90.00
_cell.angle_beta   90.00
_cell.angle_gamma   90.00
#
_symmetry.space_group_name_H-M   'P 1'
#
loop_
_entity.id
_entity.type
_entity.pdbx_description
1 polymer ?
#
loop_
_entity_poly.entity_id
_entity_poly.type
_entity_poly.pdbx_seq_one_letter_code
_entity_poly.pdbx_strand_id
1 'polypeptide(L)'
;VGQVVDVHLMPEEAYGMPDPNAIFTLEIAQLPGSEELEAGQQVYLSNQFGQPFPVKVTAKDDTTITFDANHEMAGKELNFRIELVEVK
;
A
#
# COMPACT_ATOMS: atom_id res chain seq x y z
N VAL A 1 15.10 18.84 -22.76
CA VAL A 1 13.66 18.63 -23.00
C VAL A 1 13.51 17.65 -24.17
N GLY A 2 12.59 16.69 -24.09
CA GLY A 2 12.37 15.61 -25.07
C GLY A 2 13.30 14.39 -24.92
N GLN A 3 14.17 14.35 -23.90
CA GLN A 3 15.01 13.18 -23.65
C GLN A 3 14.16 12.05 -23.09
N VAL A 4 14.30 10.86 -23.67
CA VAL A 4 13.70 9.62 -23.16
C VAL A 4 14.79 8.74 -22.56
N VAL A 5 14.57 8.24 -21.35
CA VAL A 5 15.46 7.28 -20.69
C VAL A 5 14.65 6.11 -20.15
N ASP A 6 15.18 4.91 -20.30
CA ASP A 6 14.65 3.71 -19.65
C ASP A 6 15.42 3.47 -18.35
N VAL A 7 14.69 3.25 -17.24
CA VAL A 7 15.22 3.06 -15.90
C VAL A 7 14.64 1.78 -15.33
N HIS A 8 15.53 0.92 -14.84
CA HIS A 8 15.18 -0.28 -14.09
C HIS A 8 15.57 -0.06 -12.63
N LEU A 9 14.62 -0.26 -11.71
CA LEU A 9 14.82 -0.12 -10.27
C LEU A 9 14.48 -1.43 -9.57
N MET A 10 15.40 -1.89 -8.73
CA MET A 10 15.13 -2.95 -7.77
C MET A 10 14.17 -2.44 -6.69
N PRO A 11 13.43 -3.31 -5.98
CA PRO A 11 12.52 -2.89 -4.92
C PRO A 11 13.18 -1.95 -3.90
N GLU A 12 14.42 -2.24 -3.48
CA GLU A 12 15.20 -1.47 -2.51
C GLU A 12 15.53 -0.05 -2.99
N GLU A 13 15.52 0.20 -4.29
CA GLU A 13 15.76 1.51 -4.92
C GLU A 13 14.45 2.27 -5.16
N ALA A 14 13.29 1.65 -4.89
CA ALA A 14 11.96 2.18 -5.12
C ALA A 14 11.10 2.14 -3.85
N TYR A 15 10.17 1.17 -3.76
CA TYR A 15 9.19 1.09 -2.68
C TYR A 15 9.59 0.15 -1.53
N GLY A 16 10.83 -0.35 -1.55
CA GLY A 16 11.36 -1.29 -0.58
C GLY A 16 10.81 -2.70 -0.74
N MET A 17 11.30 -3.58 0.12
CA MET A 17 10.72 -4.91 0.33
C MET A 17 9.46 -4.81 1.21
N PRO A 18 8.50 -5.73 1.07
CA PRO A 18 7.36 -5.77 1.98
C PRO A 18 7.83 -5.94 3.42
N ASP A 19 7.28 -5.14 4.33
CA ASP A 19 7.49 -5.25 5.77
C ASP A 19 6.38 -6.14 6.37
N PRO A 20 6.73 -7.33 6.93
CA PRO A 20 5.76 -8.17 7.61
C PRO A 20 5.09 -7.49 8.81
N ASN A 21 5.74 -6.49 9.42
CA ASN A 21 5.17 -5.73 10.53
C ASN A 21 4.10 -4.72 10.07
N ALA A 22 4.04 -4.42 8.78
CA ALA A 22 2.98 -3.61 8.18
C ALA A 22 1.71 -4.44 7.88
N ILE A 23 1.72 -5.74 8.19
CA ILE A 23 0.53 -6.59 8.16
C ILE A 23 0.04 -6.80 9.59
N PHE A 24 -1.20 -6.44 9.85
CA PHE A 24 -1.77 -6.52 11.19
C PHE A 24 -3.24 -6.95 11.17
N THR A 25 -3.66 -7.62 12.23
CA THR A 25 -5.02 -8.12 12.42
C THR A 25 -5.70 -7.35 13.54
N LEU A 26 -6.94 -6.92 13.31
CA LEU A 26 -7.77 -6.24 14.27
C LEU A 26 -9.08 -6.99 14.47
N GLU A 27 -9.66 -6.89 15.67
CA GLU A 27 -11.01 -7.39 15.93
C GLU A 27 -12.03 -6.47 15.26
N ILE A 28 -13.03 -7.05 14.60
CA ILE A 28 -14.13 -6.30 13.93
C ILE A 28 -14.85 -5.41 14.96
N ALA A 29 -14.98 -5.86 16.21
CA ALA A 29 -15.60 -5.10 17.30
C ALA A 29 -14.88 -3.76 17.60
N GLN A 30 -13.60 -3.64 17.24
CA GLN A 30 -12.81 -2.42 17.43
C GLN A 30 -12.89 -1.48 16.21
N LEU A 31 -13.58 -1.90 15.15
CA LEU A 31 -13.68 -1.20 13.87
C LEU A 31 -15.15 -1.01 13.47
N PRO A 32 -15.86 -0.03 14.06
CA PRO A 32 -17.23 0.30 13.66
C PRO A 32 -17.29 0.63 12.16
N GLY A 33 -18.21 0.01 11.41
CA GLY A 33 -18.34 0.21 9.96
C GLY A 33 -17.52 -0.75 9.11
N SER A 34 -16.84 -1.74 9.70
CA SER A 34 -16.05 -2.76 8.98
C SER A 34 -16.86 -4.01 8.58
N GLU A 35 -18.15 -4.06 8.92
CA GLU A 35 -19.02 -5.22 8.76
C GLU A 35 -19.17 -5.65 7.30
N GLU A 36 -19.10 -4.69 6.36
CA GLU A 36 -19.22 -4.94 4.91
C GLU A 36 -17.87 -4.97 4.18
N LEU A 37 -16.75 -4.85 4.88
CA LEU A 37 -15.44 -4.93 4.24
C LEU A 37 -15.17 -6.33 3.68
N GLU A 38 -14.52 -6.37 2.52
CA GLU A 38 -14.18 -7.60 1.79
C GLU A 38 -12.68 -7.66 1.48
N ALA A 39 -12.14 -8.88 1.41
CA ALA A 39 -10.76 -9.09 1.00
C ALA A 39 -10.49 -8.52 -0.40
N GLY A 40 -9.37 -7.82 -0.54
CA GLY A 40 -8.99 -7.10 -1.75
C GLY A 40 -9.33 -5.62 -1.76
N GLN A 41 -10.26 -5.16 -0.91
CA GLN A 41 -10.61 -3.74 -0.83
C GLN A 41 -9.47 -2.90 -0.26
N GLN A 42 -9.35 -1.68 -0.77
CA GLN A 42 -8.47 -0.65 -0.23
C GLN A 42 -9.30 0.35 0.59
N VAL A 43 -8.87 0.61 1.83
CA VAL A 43 -9.55 1.52 2.75
C VAL A 43 -8.53 2.43 3.45
N TYR A 44 -9.01 3.47 4.12
CA TYR A 44 -8.18 4.33 4.95
C TYR A 44 -8.46 4.07 6.42
N LEU A 45 -7.40 3.82 7.19
CA LEU A 45 -7.44 3.79 8.65
C LEU A 45 -6.81 5.07 9.21
N SER A 46 -7.13 5.43 10.43
CA SER A 46 -6.51 6.59 11.11
C SER A 46 -5.45 6.11 12.10
N ASN A 47 -4.26 6.70 12.07
CA ASN A 47 -3.22 6.43 13.05
C ASN A 47 -3.51 7.13 14.40
N GLN A 48 -2.63 6.95 15.40
CA GLN A 48 -2.77 7.55 16.74
C GLN A 48 -2.80 9.09 16.76
N PHE A 49 -2.36 9.75 15.68
CA PHE A 49 -2.38 11.20 15.51
C PHE A 49 -3.61 11.66 14.70
N GLY A 50 -4.52 10.75 14.37
CA GLY A 50 -5.71 11.02 13.56
C GLY A 50 -5.43 11.18 12.07
N GLN A 51 -4.22 10.86 11.60
CA GLN A 51 -3.87 10.96 10.19
C GLN A 51 -4.32 9.70 9.45
N PRO A 52 -5.04 9.83 8.32
CA PRO A 52 -5.45 8.69 7.53
C PRO A 52 -4.26 8.08 6.79
N PHE A 53 -4.22 6.75 6.70
CA PHE A 53 -3.26 5.98 5.91
C PHE A 53 -3.96 4.84 5.17
N PRO A 54 -3.58 4.56 3.91
CA PRO A 54 -4.22 3.52 3.11
C PRO A 54 -3.76 2.13 3.56
N VAL A 55 -4.68 1.18 3.53
CA VAL A 55 -4.42 -0.25 3.77
C VAL A 55 -5.26 -1.10 2.82
N LYS A 56 -4.82 -2.33 2.57
CA LYS A 56 -5.57 -3.34 1.82
C LYS A 56 -6.09 -4.42 2.77
N VAL A 57 -7.35 -4.80 2.65
CA VAL A 57 -7.89 -5.97 3.35
C VAL A 57 -7.33 -7.22 2.70
N THR A 58 -6.61 -8.06 3.44
CA THR A 58 -6.03 -9.30 2.91
C THR A 58 -6.82 -10.53 3.32
N ALA A 59 -7.46 -10.50 4.48
CA ALA A 59 -8.33 -11.57 4.97
C ALA A 59 -9.39 -11.00 5.92
N LYS A 60 -10.52 -11.69 6.02
CA LYS A 60 -11.59 -11.42 6.98
C LYS A 60 -12.23 -12.75 7.37
N ASP A 61 -12.50 -12.91 8.65
CA ASP A 61 -13.31 -13.99 9.20
C ASP A 61 -14.46 -13.39 10.05
N ASP A 62 -15.12 -14.23 10.86
CA ASP A 62 -16.28 -13.82 11.64
C ASP A 62 -15.97 -12.79 12.74
N THR A 63 -14.71 -12.72 13.22
CA THR A 63 -14.35 -11.89 14.38
C THR A 63 -13.21 -10.92 14.11
N THR A 64 -12.41 -11.16 13.07
CA THR A 64 -11.18 -10.43 12.78
C THR A 64 -11.05 -10.05 11.30
N ILE A 65 -10.24 -9.02 11.07
CA ILE A 65 -9.89 -8.54 9.74
C ILE A 65 -8.38 -8.27 9.71
N THR A 66 -7.72 -8.74 8.65
CA THR A 66 -6.29 -8.53 8.40
C THR A 66 -6.11 -7.45 7.36
N PHE A 67 -5.25 -6.49 7.68
CA PHE A 67 -4.86 -5.39 6.81
C PHE A 67 -3.38 -5.49 6.45
N ASP A 68 -3.06 -5.04 5.24
CA ASP A 68 -1.71 -4.84 4.75
C ASP A 68 -1.51 -3.36 4.42
N ALA A 69 -0.60 -2.72 5.15
CA ALA A 69 -0.22 -1.33 4.97
C ALA A 69 1.02 -1.16 4.07
N ASN A 70 1.54 -2.24 3.49
CA ASN A 70 2.62 -2.14 2.51
C ASN A 70 2.18 -1.35 1.28
N HIS A 71 3.13 -0.64 0.67
CA HIS A 71 2.88 -0.01 -0.62
C HIS A 71 2.59 -1.09 -1.68
N GLU A 72 1.66 -0.85 -2.59
CA GLU A 72 1.24 -1.85 -3.60
C GLU A 72 2.39 -2.32 -4.51
N MET A 73 3.43 -1.49 -4.64
CA MET A 73 4.64 -1.76 -5.43
C MET A 73 5.81 -2.33 -4.61
N ALA A 74 5.65 -2.54 -3.30
CA ALA A 74 6.68 -3.14 -2.47
C ALA A 74 7.05 -4.55 -2.98
N GLY A 75 8.34 -4.85 -3.02
CA GLY A 75 8.88 -6.12 -3.51
C GLY A 75 8.83 -6.31 -5.03
N LYS A 76 8.38 -5.30 -5.80
CA LYS A 76 8.35 -5.37 -7.26
C LYS A 76 9.53 -4.62 -7.87
N GLU A 77 10.17 -5.24 -8.86
CA GLU A 77 11.07 -4.55 -9.77
C GLU A 77 10.27 -3.64 -10.70
N LEU A 78 10.72 -2.41 -10.88
CA LEU A 78 10.02 -1.40 -11.66
C LEU A 78 10.81 -1.00 -12.89
N ASN A 79 10.13 -1.00 -14.03
CA ASN A 79 10.68 -0.55 -15.30
C ASN A 79 9.94 0.72 -15.72
N PHE A 80 10.67 1.82 -15.83
CA PHE A 80 10.13 3.10 -16.24
C PHE A 80 10.71 3.52 -17.58
N ARG A 81 9.87 4.07 -18.44
CA ARG A 81 10.28 4.86 -19.59
C ARG A 81 9.92 6.32 -19.32
N ILE A 82 10.92 7.14 -19.04
CA ILE A 82 10.75 8.52 -18.57
C ILE A 82 11.06 9.46 -19.73
N GLU A 83 10.16 10.41 -20.00
CA GLU A 83 10.35 11.50 -20.96
C GLU A 83 10.47 12.84 -20.24
N LEU A 84 11.54 13.60 -20.53
CA LEU A 84 11.75 14.93 -19.97
C LEU A 84 10.87 15.96 -20.68
N VAL A 85 9.68 16.22 -20.16
CA VAL A 85 8.69 17.12 -20.77
C VAL A 85 9.09 18.60 -20.68
N GLU A 86 9.65 19.05 -19.54
CA GLU A 86 10.03 20.45 -19.32
C GLU A 86 11.08 20.53 -18.20
N VAL A 87 11.92 21.57 -18.21
CA VAL A 87 12.69 22.02 -17.05
C VAL A 87 12.42 23.52 -16.89
N LYS A 88 11.96 23.95 -15.72
CA LYS A 88 11.70 25.35 -15.38
C LYS A 88 12.87 25.97 -14.63
#